data_AF-A0A2U3NT16-F1
#
_entry.id   AF-A0A2U3NT16-F1
#
_cell.length_a   1.000
_cell.length_b   1.000
_cell.length_c   1.000
_cell.angle_alpha   90.00
_cell.angle_beta   90.00
_cell.angle_gamma   90.00
#
_symmetry.space_group_name_H-M   'P 1'
#
loop_
_entity.id
_entity.type
_entity.pdbx_description
1 polymer ?
#
loop_
_entity_poly.entity_id
_entity_poly.type
_entity_poly.pdbx_seq_one_letter_code
_entity_poly.pdbx_strand_id
1 'polypeptide(L)'
;MSDVGESTKDQGTVRRVDGEVILLWTLPAALLIWIAAFLLFPGFNPPMSPSMTAEQVAAFYRDPAHIPQIRSSMIVFNWFGVCLVPILALIVLQIRRMAHRTSIFSYAMLGCAAGGPTLFLVANVCWLLAAFRPERSPGLTQLLNDLGWVTFTIVVPFLIGQCVILALAIFFDDQPRPIFGRWVAYFNLLVGAALAPAAFVGVSLTGPLAWDGFLSFWVKNIAIAVWIVVMGVALGQAVYRERAENRARPDELVTA
;
A
#
# COMPACT_ATOMS: atom_id res chain seq x y z
N MET A 1 28.08 62.39 -6.58
CA MET A 1 27.51 62.16 -7.93
C MET A 1 27.92 60.76 -8.33
N SER A 2 26.93 59.87 -8.54
CA SER A 2 26.94 58.59 -9.29
C SER A 2 28.00 57.52 -8.93
N ASP A 3 27.74 56.23 -8.87
CA ASP A 3 26.55 55.42 -9.11
C ASP A 3 26.86 54.00 -8.61
N VAL A 4 25.86 53.39 -7.97
CA VAL A 4 25.39 52.02 -8.17
C VAL A 4 26.42 50.94 -8.52
N GLY A 5 26.62 50.04 -7.57
CA GLY A 5 27.08 48.66 -7.78
C GLY A 5 26.23 47.72 -6.95
N GLU A 6 24.91 47.75 -7.18
CA GLU A 6 23.94 46.87 -6.53
C GLU A 6 24.18 45.43 -7.01
N SER A 7 24.94 44.67 -6.20
CA SER A 7 25.10 43.23 -6.35
C SER A 7 23.76 42.57 -6.06
N THR A 8 22.94 42.48 -7.11
CA THR A 8 21.71 41.69 -7.13
C THR A 8 22.13 40.24 -6.94
N LYS A 9 22.11 39.76 -5.69
CA LYS A 9 22.16 38.34 -5.39
C LYS A 9 20.92 37.73 -6.02
N ASP A 10 21.13 37.10 -7.17
CA ASP A 10 20.24 36.12 -7.77
C ASP A 10 20.05 34.99 -6.74
N GLN A 11 19.11 35.18 -5.80
CA GLN A 11 18.60 34.13 -4.95
C GLN A 11 17.85 33.20 -5.89
N GLY A 12 18.58 32.24 -6.47
CA GLY A 12 18.04 31.20 -7.32
C GLY A 12 16.76 30.67 -6.69
N THR A 13 15.63 31.01 -7.31
CA THR A 13 14.31 30.57 -6.90
C THR A 13 14.32 29.05 -6.83
N VAL A 14 14.45 28.51 -5.62
CA VAL A 14 14.33 27.07 -5.38
C VAL A 14 12.97 26.68 -5.93
N ARG A 15 12.97 25.92 -7.03
CA ARG A 15 11.76 25.48 -7.72
C ARG A 15 10.88 24.79 -6.67
N ARG A 16 9.75 25.41 -6.31
CA ARG A 16 8.70 24.91 -5.38
C ARG A 16 7.98 23.70 -6.00
N VAL A 17 8.73 22.66 -6.31
CA VAL A 17 8.12 21.38 -6.64
C VAL A 17 7.84 20.70 -5.32
N ASP A 18 6.61 20.84 -4.84
CA ASP A 18 6.16 20.23 -3.59
C ASP A 18 6.17 18.70 -3.78
N GLY A 19 7.29 18.06 -3.39
CA GLY A 19 7.50 16.63 -3.58
C GLY A 19 6.35 15.79 -3.02
N GLU A 20 5.71 16.26 -1.95
CA GLU A 20 4.53 15.64 -1.36
C GLU A 20 3.32 15.59 -2.30
N VAL A 21 3.09 16.66 -3.07
CA VAL A 21 2.01 16.71 -4.05
C VAL A 21 2.30 15.78 -5.22
N ILE A 22 3.56 15.71 -5.68
CA ILE A 22 3.96 14.75 -6.71
C ILE A 22 3.69 13.32 -6.24
N LEU A 23 4.15 12.97 -5.03
CA LEU A 23 3.96 11.64 -4.46
C LEU A 23 2.47 11.36 -4.19
N LEU A 24 1.66 12.36 -3.86
CA LEU A 24 0.21 12.18 -3.70
C LEU A 24 -0.46 11.80 -5.04
N TRP A 25 -0.04 12.43 -6.14
CA TRP A 25 -0.58 12.14 -7.47
C TRP A 25 -0.14 10.78 -8.05
N THR A 26 0.75 10.04 -7.38
CA THR A 26 1.00 8.64 -7.74
C THR A 26 -0.12 7.71 -7.24
N LEU A 27 -0.99 8.17 -6.34
CA LEU A 27 -2.08 7.36 -5.78
C LEU A 27 -3.15 6.94 -6.81
N PRO A 28 -3.70 7.84 -7.66
CA PRO A 28 -4.64 7.41 -8.70
C PRO A 28 -4.02 6.40 -9.66
N ALA A 29 -2.74 6.60 -10.02
CA ALA A 29 -2.01 5.65 -10.85
C ALA A 29 -1.87 4.28 -10.14
N ALA A 30 -1.52 4.27 -8.85
CA ALA A 30 -1.45 3.05 -8.06
C ALA A 30 -2.80 2.29 -8.04
N LEU A 31 -3.91 3.01 -7.86
CA LEU A 31 -5.25 2.42 -7.83
C LEU A 31 -5.64 1.82 -9.19
N LEU A 32 -5.35 2.52 -10.30
CA LEU A 32 -5.60 2.02 -11.65
C LEU A 32 -4.76 0.76 -11.95
N ILE A 33 -3.48 0.77 -11.57
CA ILE A 33 -2.58 -0.38 -11.73
C ILE A 33 -3.10 -1.56 -10.89
N TRP A 34 -3.57 -1.32 -9.66
CA TRP A 34 -4.13 -2.35 -8.80
C TRP A 34 -5.38 -3.02 -9.41
N ILE A 35 -6.33 -2.21 -9.87
CA ILE A 35 -7.56 -2.70 -10.53
C ILE A 35 -7.19 -3.49 -11.79
N ALA A 36 -6.29 -2.95 -12.62
CA ALA A 36 -5.84 -3.64 -13.82
C ALA A 36 -5.19 -5.00 -13.48
N ALA A 37 -4.32 -5.05 -12.48
CA ALA A 37 -3.68 -6.29 -12.07
C ALA A 37 -4.67 -7.33 -11.52
N PHE A 38 -5.69 -6.89 -10.78
CA PHE A 38 -6.74 -7.76 -10.27
C PHE A 38 -7.60 -8.35 -11.40
N LEU A 39 -7.91 -7.56 -12.44
CA LEU A 39 -8.68 -8.01 -13.59
C LEU A 39 -7.86 -8.88 -14.56
N LEU A 40 -6.55 -8.63 -14.65
CA LEU A 40 -5.67 -9.38 -15.54
C LEU A 40 -5.29 -10.76 -14.98
N PHE A 41 -5.29 -10.94 -13.66
CA PHE A 41 -4.84 -12.21 -13.07
C PHE A 41 -5.98 -13.23 -13.03
N PRO A 42 -5.94 -14.29 -13.86
CA PRO A 42 -7.06 -15.23 -13.98
C PRO A 42 -7.31 -16.01 -12.68
N GLY A 43 -6.29 -16.14 -11.84
CA GLY A 43 -6.37 -16.86 -10.57
C GLY A 43 -7.24 -16.19 -9.51
N PHE A 44 -7.74 -14.96 -9.75
CA PHE A 44 -8.64 -14.23 -8.85
C PHE A 44 -10.11 -14.27 -9.28
N ASN A 45 -10.43 -14.84 -10.45
CA ASN A 45 -11.79 -14.84 -10.99
C ASN A 45 -12.27 -16.23 -11.47
N PRO A 46 -12.74 -17.10 -10.55
CA PRO A 46 -12.74 -16.96 -9.09
C PRO A 46 -11.36 -17.27 -8.48
N PRO A 47 -11.12 -16.90 -7.20
CA PRO A 47 -9.89 -17.25 -6.48
C PRO A 47 -9.61 -18.75 -6.53
N MET A 48 -8.37 -19.14 -6.86
CA MET A 48 -7.97 -20.56 -6.88
C MET A 48 -8.09 -21.19 -5.49
N SER A 49 -8.80 -22.31 -5.41
CA SER A 49 -9.07 -22.96 -4.13
C SER A 49 -7.84 -23.70 -3.58
N PRO A 50 -7.58 -23.65 -2.26
CA PRO A 50 -6.56 -24.48 -1.60
C PRO A 50 -6.82 -25.98 -1.68
N SER A 51 -8.05 -26.37 -2.03
CA SER A 51 -8.44 -27.78 -2.19
C SER A 51 -8.13 -28.36 -3.57
N MET A 52 -7.64 -27.54 -4.52
CA MET A 52 -7.28 -28.01 -5.86
C MET A 52 -6.14 -29.03 -5.79
N THR A 53 -6.25 -30.09 -6.60
CA THR A 53 -5.17 -31.07 -6.72
C THR A 53 -3.97 -30.49 -7.46
N ALA A 54 -2.80 -31.09 -7.29
CA ALA A 54 -1.58 -30.67 -7.98
C ALA A 54 -1.76 -30.63 -9.50
N GLU A 55 -2.49 -31.60 -10.06
CA GLU A 55 -2.79 -31.72 -11.48
C GLU A 55 -3.70 -30.59 -11.97
N GLN A 56 -4.71 -30.22 -11.19
CA GLN A 56 -5.60 -29.12 -11.53
C GLN A 56 -4.86 -27.78 -11.52
N VAL A 57 -4.00 -27.55 -10.53
CA VAL A 57 -3.14 -26.37 -10.47
C VAL A 57 -2.18 -26.35 -11.66
N ALA A 58 -1.52 -27.46 -11.96
CA ALA A 58 -0.62 -27.55 -13.11
C ALA A 58 -1.32 -27.32 -14.44
N ALA A 59 -2.54 -27.85 -14.62
CA ALA A 59 -3.36 -27.61 -15.80
C ALA A 59 -3.69 -26.12 -15.97
N PHE A 60 -4.02 -25.42 -14.88
CA PHE A 60 -4.26 -23.98 -14.90
C PHE A 60 -3.04 -23.19 -15.42
N TYR A 61 -1.84 -23.49 -14.92
CA TYR A 61 -0.61 -22.81 -15.36
C TYR A 61 -0.10 -23.24 -16.74
N ARG A 62 -0.54 -24.39 -17.27
CA ARG A 62 -0.21 -24.88 -18.62
C ARG A 62 -1.15 -24.38 -19.71
N ASP A 63 -2.30 -23.84 -19.34
CA ASP A 63 -3.27 -23.29 -20.29
C ASP A 63 -2.63 -22.14 -21.11
N PRO A 64 -2.54 -22.28 -22.46
CA PRO A 64 -2.00 -21.24 -23.33
C PRO A 64 -2.67 -19.88 -23.19
N ALA A 65 -3.94 -19.83 -22.77
CA ALA A 65 -4.67 -18.59 -22.53
C ALA A 65 -4.27 -17.91 -21.21
N HIS A 66 -3.95 -18.68 -20.16
CA HIS A 66 -3.59 -18.14 -18.85
C HIS A 66 -2.14 -17.70 -18.76
N ILE A 67 -1.20 -18.39 -19.42
CA ILE A 67 0.24 -18.08 -19.35
C ILE A 67 0.56 -16.59 -19.60
N PRO A 68 0.12 -15.97 -20.71
CA PRO A 68 0.42 -14.57 -20.97
C PRO A 68 -0.23 -13.64 -19.93
N GLN A 69 -1.47 -13.96 -19.52
CA GLN A 69 -2.22 -13.17 -18.53
C GLN A 69 -1.55 -13.19 -17.17
N ILE A 70 -1.14 -14.36 -16.68
CA ILE A 70 -0.44 -14.50 -15.39
C ILE A 70 0.87 -13.70 -15.44
N ARG A 71 1.69 -13.89 -16.49
CA ARG A 71 2.97 -13.19 -16.62
C ARG A 71 2.81 -11.67 -16.69
N SER A 72 1.87 -11.16 -17.47
CA SER A 72 1.60 -9.72 -17.52
C SER A 72 1.08 -9.19 -16.19
N SER A 73 0.19 -9.93 -15.52
CA SER A 73 -0.36 -9.53 -14.21
C SER A 73 0.71 -9.40 -13.15
N MET A 74 1.67 -10.32 -13.10
CA MET A 74 2.78 -10.25 -12.13
C MET A 74 3.65 -9.02 -12.36
N ILE A 75 3.88 -8.63 -13.61
CA ILE A 75 4.61 -7.40 -13.95
C ILE A 75 3.83 -6.17 -13.45
N VAL A 76 2.53 -6.11 -13.73
CA VAL A 76 1.66 -4.98 -13.31
C VAL A 76 1.55 -4.92 -11.78
N PHE A 77 1.39 -6.04 -11.09
CA PHE A 77 1.40 -6.09 -9.63
C PHE A 77 2.73 -5.63 -9.02
N ASN A 78 3.86 -5.99 -9.63
CA ASN A 78 5.16 -5.52 -9.14
C ASN A 78 5.24 -3.98 -9.17
N TRP A 79 4.75 -3.35 -10.24
CA TRP A 79 4.64 -1.89 -10.32
C TRP A 79 3.68 -1.31 -9.29
N PHE A 80 2.55 -1.96 -9.04
CA PHE A 80 1.65 -1.55 -7.96
C PHE A 80 2.37 -1.53 -6.60
N GLY A 81 3.12 -2.57 -6.27
CA GLY A 81 3.90 -2.64 -5.03
C GLY A 81 4.88 -1.47 -4.89
N VAL A 82 5.54 -1.08 -5.97
CA VAL A 82 6.45 0.09 -6.00
C VAL A 82 5.67 1.40 -5.83
N CYS A 83 4.53 1.56 -6.49
CA CYS A 83 3.69 2.76 -6.40
C CYS A 83 3.11 2.99 -4.99
N LEU A 84 3.02 1.95 -4.16
CA LEU A 84 2.62 2.09 -2.75
C LEU A 84 3.68 2.77 -1.88
N VAL A 85 4.97 2.65 -2.22
CA VAL A 85 6.08 3.18 -1.41
C VAL A 85 5.97 4.70 -1.19
N PRO A 86 5.77 5.53 -2.24
CA PRO A 86 5.47 6.96 -2.09
C PRO A 86 4.35 7.29 -1.10
N ILE A 87 3.22 6.57 -1.19
CA ILE A 87 2.02 6.85 -0.39
C ILE A 87 2.28 6.53 1.07
N LEU A 88 2.91 5.39 1.34
CA LEU A 88 3.26 4.99 2.70
C LEU A 88 4.32 5.93 3.30
N ALA A 89 5.29 6.38 2.50
CA ALA A 89 6.26 7.38 2.92
C ALA A 89 5.59 8.71 3.30
N LEU A 90 4.59 9.16 2.55
CA LEU A 90 3.81 10.35 2.90
C LEU A 90 3.07 10.20 4.23
N ILE A 91 2.50 9.02 4.51
CA ILE A 91 1.88 8.76 5.82
C ILE A 91 2.92 8.86 6.94
N VAL A 92 4.10 8.27 6.76
CA VAL A 92 5.21 8.36 7.72
C VAL A 92 5.62 9.82 7.95
N LEU A 93 5.70 10.63 6.89
CA LEU A 93 5.99 12.06 6.98
C LEU A 93 4.92 12.81 7.78
N GLN A 94 3.64 12.54 7.55
CA GLN A 94 2.56 13.15 8.31
C GLN A 94 2.57 12.73 9.80
N ILE A 95 2.93 11.48 10.11
CA ILE A 95 3.15 11.05 11.51
C ILE A 95 4.31 11.81 12.15
N ARG A 96 5.40 12.09 11.42
CA ARG A 96 6.53 12.87 11.95
C ARG A 96 6.16 14.32 12.30
N ARG A 97 5.09 14.85 11.72
CA ARG A 97 4.56 16.20 12.02
C ARG A 97 3.63 16.22 13.22
N MET A 98 3.24 15.06 13.76
CA MET A 98 2.41 14.96 14.96
C MET A 98 3.21 15.34 16.22
N ALA A 99 2.54 15.84 17.27
CA ALA A 99 3.19 16.28 18.51
C ALA A 99 3.59 15.11 19.42
N HIS A 100 4.46 14.23 18.92
CA HIS A 100 5.02 13.14 19.71
C HIS A 100 6.38 13.54 20.30
N ARG A 101 6.62 13.18 21.56
CA ARG A 101 7.93 13.38 22.22
C ARG A 101 9.06 12.67 21.47
N THR A 102 8.79 11.51 20.88
CA THR A 102 9.75 10.71 20.12
C THR A 102 9.11 10.25 18.81
N SER A 103 9.91 10.07 17.76
CA SER A 103 9.41 9.62 16.44
C SER A 103 9.13 8.11 16.36
N ILE A 104 8.83 7.45 17.48
CA ILE A 104 8.71 5.99 17.56
C ILE A 104 7.60 5.45 16.65
N PHE A 105 6.47 6.15 16.56
CA PHE A 105 5.36 5.78 15.67
C PHE A 105 5.76 5.87 14.20
N SER A 106 6.53 6.89 13.80
CA SER A 106 7.03 7.01 12.42
C SER A 106 7.97 5.86 12.04
N TYR A 107 8.88 5.47 12.95
CA TYR A 107 9.79 4.34 12.70
C TYR A 107 9.06 3.00 12.68
N ALA A 108 8.12 2.78 13.59
CA ALA A 108 7.29 1.58 13.60
C ALA A 108 6.45 1.47 12.31
N MET A 109 5.83 2.58 11.89
CA MET A 109 5.09 2.67 10.64
C MET A 109 6.00 2.37 9.44
N LEU A 110 7.22 2.90 9.41
CA LEU A 110 8.18 2.63 8.33
C LEU A 110 8.54 1.14 8.24
N GLY A 111 8.71 0.46 9.37
CA GLY A 111 8.93 -0.99 9.41
C GLY A 111 7.76 -1.76 8.80
N CYS A 112 6.52 -1.39 9.16
CA CYS A 112 5.33 -2.00 8.56
C CYS A 112 5.18 -1.69 7.06
N ALA A 113 5.45 -0.44 6.68
CA ALA A 113 5.36 0.05 5.32
C ALA A 113 6.40 -0.58 4.37
N ALA A 114 7.58 -0.96 4.89
CA ALA A 114 8.59 -1.67 4.11
C ALA A 114 8.28 -3.17 3.98
N GLY A 115 7.80 -3.79 5.06
CA GLY A 115 7.51 -5.23 5.09
C GLY A 115 6.36 -5.64 4.16
N GLY A 116 5.28 -4.86 4.15
CA GLY A 116 4.06 -5.18 3.39
C GLY A 116 4.29 -5.37 1.87
N PRO A 117 4.71 -4.31 1.15
CA PRO A 117 5.01 -4.38 -0.28
C PRO A 117 6.09 -5.40 -0.63
N THR A 118 7.10 -5.59 0.24
CA THR A 118 8.17 -6.57 0.00
C THR A 118 7.64 -8.00 -0.03
N LEU A 119 6.83 -8.39 0.97
CA LEU A 119 6.20 -9.72 1.00
C LEU A 119 5.23 -9.90 -0.17
N PHE A 120 4.50 -8.84 -0.53
CA PHE A 120 3.65 -8.85 -1.71
C PHE A 120 4.44 -9.16 -3.00
N LEU A 121 5.62 -8.57 -3.20
CA LEU A 121 6.49 -8.89 -4.33
C LEU A 121 6.97 -10.35 -4.30
N VAL A 122 7.26 -10.90 -3.12
CA VAL A 122 7.64 -12.33 -2.99
C VAL A 122 6.51 -13.25 -3.45
N ALA A 123 5.25 -12.94 -3.12
CA ALA A 123 4.10 -13.71 -3.61
C ALA A 123 4.02 -13.69 -5.14
N ASN A 124 4.22 -12.52 -5.76
CA ASN A 124 4.24 -12.38 -7.22
C ASN A 124 5.36 -13.19 -7.88
N VAL A 125 6.55 -13.22 -7.28
CA VAL A 125 7.65 -14.07 -7.76
C VAL A 125 7.26 -15.54 -7.76
N CYS A 126 6.54 -16.02 -6.74
CA CYS A 126 6.12 -17.42 -6.64
C CYS A 126 5.15 -17.81 -7.77
N TRP A 127 4.10 -17.02 -8.00
CA TRP A 127 3.15 -17.24 -9.10
C TRP A 127 3.80 -17.07 -10.48
N LEU A 128 4.70 -16.09 -10.63
CA LEU A 128 5.46 -15.90 -11.86
C LEU A 128 6.33 -17.11 -12.16
N LEU A 129 7.03 -17.65 -11.15
CA LEU A 129 7.86 -18.85 -11.32
C LEU A 129 7.04 -20.06 -11.73
N ALA A 130 5.84 -20.24 -11.18
CA ALA A 130 4.91 -21.30 -11.59
C ALA A 130 4.53 -21.17 -13.07
N ALA A 131 4.20 -19.97 -13.54
CA ALA A 131 3.87 -19.70 -14.94
C ALA A 131 5.09 -19.64 -15.90
N PHE A 132 6.29 -19.41 -15.38
CA PHE A 132 7.50 -19.27 -16.20
C PHE A 132 8.00 -20.62 -16.73
N ARG A 133 7.82 -21.69 -15.96
CA ARG A 133 8.14 -23.08 -16.39
C ARG A 133 6.95 -24.00 -16.10
N PRO A 134 5.89 -23.95 -16.93
CA PRO A 134 4.69 -24.74 -16.71
C PRO A 134 4.91 -26.26 -16.89
N GLU A 135 6.01 -26.64 -17.53
CA GLU A 135 6.43 -28.04 -17.73
C GLU A 135 6.90 -28.74 -16.44
N ARG A 136 7.03 -28.03 -15.32
CA ARG A 136 7.42 -28.63 -14.03
C ARG A 136 6.44 -29.70 -13.60
N SER A 137 6.90 -30.58 -12.70
CA SER A 137 6.02 -31.57 -12.08
C SER A 137 4.85 -30.87 -11.38
N PRO A 138 3.65 -31.49 -11.38
CA PRO A 138 2.47 -30.87 -10.77
C PRO A 138 2.67 -30.47 -9.31
N GLY A 139 3.32 -31.34 -8.51
CA GLY A 139 3.58 -31.05 -7.09
C GLY A 139 4.48 -29.83 -6.85
N LEU A 140 5.48 -29.58 -7.71
CA LEU A 140 6.31 -28.38 -7.58
C LEU A 140 5.53 -27.11 -7.97
N THR A 141 4.64 -27.22 -8.96
CA THR A 141 3.79 -26.11 -9.38
C THR A 141 2.78 -25.76 -8.28
N GLN A 142 2.20 -26.76 -7.63
CA GLN A 142 1.33 -26.59 -6.47
C GLN A 142 2.06 -25.92 -5.31
N LEU A 143 3.26 -26.39 -4.94
CA LEU A 143 4.05 -25.76 -3.88
C LEU A 143 4.33 -24.27 -4.16
N LEU A 144 4.68 -23.91 -5.40
CA LEU A 144 4.89 -22.51 -5.79
C LEU A 144 3.60 -21.69 -5.74
N ASN A 145 2.48 -22.27 -6.19
CA ASN A 145 1.18 -21.64 -6.13
C ASN A 145 0.77 -21.35 -4.67
N ASP A 146 0.89 -22.35 -3.81
CA ASP A 146 0.49 -22.26 -2.41
C ASP A 146 1.39 -21.27 -1.66
N LEU A 147 2.69 -21.26 -1.95
CA LEU A 147 3.61 -20.25 -1.42
C LEU A 147 3.18 -18.84 -1.85
N GLY A 148 2.77 -18.65 -3.11
CA GLY A 148 2.21 -17.38 -3.58
C GLY A 148 0.96 -16.96 -2.80
N TRP A 149 -0.02 -17.84 -2.67
CA TRP A 149 -1.28 -17.56 -1.95
C TRP A 149 -1.11 -17.32 -0.45
N VAL A 150 -0.27 -18.11 0.20
CA VAL A 150 0.05 -17.97 1.62
C VAL A 150 0.84 -16.68 1.85
N THR A 151 1.88 -16.39 1.05
CA THR A 151 2.65 -15.15 1.19
C THR A 151 1.78 -13.91 0.89
N PHE A 152 0.87 -13.98 -0.08
CA PHE A 152 -0.09 -12.91 -0.36
C PHE A 152 -1.02 -12.60 0.83
N THR A 153 -1.19 -13.55 1.74
CA THR A 153 -2.06 -13.39 2.91
C THR A 153 -1.27 -13.13 4.20
N ILE A 154 -0.06 -13.67 4.36
CA ILE A 154 0.80 -13.44 5.53
C ILE A 154 1.29 -11.98 5.64
N VAL A 155 1.03 -11.15 4.63
CA VAL A 155 1.24 -9.70 4.68
C VAL A 155 0.28 -8.99 5.65
N VAL A 156 -0.86 -9.61 5.97
CA VAL A 156 -1.96 -9.03 6.76
C VAL A 156 -1.53 -8.48 8.13
N PRO A 157 -0.72 -9.18 8.95
CA PRO A 157 -0.24 -8.64 10.22
C PRO A 157 0.51 -7.32 10.09
N PHE A 158 1.28 -7.11 9.00
CA PHE A 158 1.93 -5.82 8.74
C PHE A 158 0.92 -4.72 8.43
N LEU A 159 -0.15 -5.03 7.70
CA LEU A 159 -1.24 -4.08 7.41
C LEU A 159 -2.03 -3.72 8.66
N ILE A 160 -2.32 -4.70 9.52
CA ILE A 160 -2.96 -4.47 10.82
C ILE A 160 -2.06 -3.61 11.70
N GLY A 161 -0.77 -3.95 11.79
CA GLY A 161 0.22 -3.18 12.52
C GLY A 161 0.26 -1.72 12.06
N GLN A 162 0.32 -1.48 10.75
CA GLN A 162 0.21 -0.15 10.15
C GLN A 162 -1.05 0.60 10.61
N CYS A 163 -2.22 -0.05 10.55
CA CYS A 163 -3.48 0.57 10.91
C CYS A 163 -3.51 0.96 12.40
N VAL A 164 -3.06 0.05 13.27
CA VAL A 164 -3.00 0.28 14.72
C VAL A 164 -2.00 1.37 15.06
N ILE A 165 -0.79 1.33 14.49
CA ILE A 165 0.25 2.34 14.72
C ILE A 165 -0.24 3.72 14.29
N LEU A 166 -0.85 3.84 13.10
CA LEU A 166 -1.40 5.10 12.63
C LEU A 166 -2.55 5.60 13.52
N ALA A 167 -3.46 4.71 13.94
CA ALA A 167 -4.54 5.09 14.84
C ALA A 167 -4.03 5.61 16.20
N LEU A 168 -3.05 4.92 16.79
CA LEU A 168 -2.41 5.37 18.03
C LEU A 168 -1.69 6.71 17.85
N ALA A 169 -0.94 6.88 16.76
CA ALA A 169 -0.29 8.16 16.46
C ALA A 169 -1.33 9.30 16.39
N ILE A 170 -2.47 9.08 15.75
CA ILE A 170 -3.54 10.09 15.69
C ILE A 170 -4.17 10.35 17.06
N PHE A 171 -4.38 9.32 17.89
CA PHE A 171 -4.96 9.51 19.22
C PHE A 171 -4.03 10.24 20.19
N PHE A 172 -2.72 10.11 20.02
CA PHE A 172 -1.68 10.79 20.80
C PHE A 172 -1.17 12.08 20.14
N ASP A 173 -1.85 12.59 19.11
CA ASP A 173 -1.54 13.88 18.51
C ASP A 173 -2.24 15.01 19.30
N ASP A 174 -1.56 15.50 20.35
CA ASP A 174 -2.09 16.53 21.27
C ASP A 174 -1.93 17.97 20.72
N GLN A 175 -1.86 18.13 19.40
CA GLN A 175 -1.79 19.46 18.78
C GLN A 175 -3.14 20.19 18.87
N PRO A 176 -3.14 21.53 19.03
CA PRO A 176 -4.36 22.33 18.92
C PRO A 176 -5.10 22.13 17.59
N ARG A 177 -4.35 21.81 16.52
CA ARG A 177 -4.86 21.44 15.21
C ARG A 177 -4.24 20.09 14.80
N PRO A 178 -4.94 18.97 15.01
CA PRO A 178 -4.38 17.65 14.72
C PRO A 178 -4.17 17.44 13.22
N ILE A 179 -3.13 16.67 12.87
CA ILE A 179 -2.77 16.42 11.47
C ILE A 179 -3.86 15.60 10.77
N PHE A 180 -4.38 14.56 11.41
CA PHE A 180 -5.56 13.84 10.93
C PHE A 180 -6.71 13.98 11.93
N GLY A 181 -7.95 13.96 11.42
CA GLY A 181 -9.12 13.91 12.28
C GLY A 181 -9.22 12.56 13.03
N ARG A 182 -9.80 12.56 14.24
CA ARG A 182 -9.96 11.34 15.06
C ARG A 182 -10.75 10.23 14.35
N TRP A 183 -11.63 10.58 13.42
CA TRP A 183 -12.36 9.61 12.61
C TRP A 183 -11.43 8.71 11.78
N VAL A 184 -10.28 9.23 11.33
CA VAL A 184 -9.26 8.45 10.58
C VAL A 184 -8.67 7.36 11.47
N ALA A 185 -8.51 7.61 12.77
CA ALA A 185 -8.04 6.62 13.73
C ALA A 185 -9.05 5.48 13.90
N TYR A 186 -10.34 5.81 14.13
CA TYR A 186 -11.39 4.80 14.24
C TYR A 186 -11.56 4.00 12.94
N PHE A 187 -11.46 4.66 11.78
CA PHE A 187 -11.47 4.00 10.48
C PHE A 187 -10.31 2.99 10.33
N ASN A 188 -9.09 3.38 10.70
CA ASN A 188 -7.95 2.46 10.65
C ASN A 188 -8.13 1.26 11.59
N LEU A 189 -8.66 1.46 12.80
CA LEU A 189 -8.97 0.34 13.71
C LEU A 189 -10.04 -0.60 13.12
N LEU A 190 -11.07 -0.04 12.46
CA LEU A 190 -12.10 -0.83 11.77
C LEU A 190 -11.50 -1.65 10.62
N VAL A 191 -10.62 -1.04 9.80
CA VAL A 191 -9.90 -1.75 8.74
C VAL A 191 -9.02 -2.85 9.32
N GLY A 192 -8.27 -2.58 10.39
CA GLY A 192 -7.46 -3.58 11.09
C GLY A 192 -8.30 -4.77 11.57
N ALA A 193 -9.49 -4.52 12.13
CA ALA A 193 -10.42 -5.56 12.55
C ALA A 193 -10.97 -6.35 11.35
N ALA A 194 -11.30 -5.70 10.23
CA ALA A 194 -11.76 -6.34 9.01
C ALA A 194 -10.68 -7.23 8.36
N LEU A 195 -9.40 -6.89 8.53
CA LEU A 195 -8.27 -7.66 8.05
C LEU A 195 -7.93 -8.86 8.95
N ALA A 196 -8.29 -8.82 10.24
CA ALA A 196 -7.92 -9.84 11.23
C ALA A 196 -8.28 -11.29 10.82
N PRO A 197 -9.45 -11.60 10.23
CA PRO A 197 -9.77 -12.96 9.80
C PRO A 197 -8.76 -13.54 8.82
N ALA A 198 -8.23 -12.71 7.90
CA ALA A 198 -7.27 -13.14 6.90
C ALA A 198 -5.93 -13.56 7.51
N ALA A 199 -5.58 -13.11 8.72
CA ALA A 199 -4.38 -13.55 9.41
C ALA A 199 -4.41 -15.05 9.77
N PHE A 200 -5.60 -15.66 9.81
CA PHE A 200 -5.82 -17.06 10.20
C PHE A 200 -5.94 -18.01 9.00
N VAL A 201 -5.47 -17.60 7.82
CA VAL A 201 -5.60 -18.39 6.59
C VAL A 201 -4.97 -19.79 6.66
N GLY A 202 -3.95 -19.97 7.49
CA GLY A 202 -3.28 -21.25 7.68
C GLY A 202 -4.07 -22.28 8.52
N VAL A 203 -5.23 -21.90 9.07
CA VAL A 203 -6.00 -22.77 9.97
C VAL A 203 -6.97 -23.69 9.22
N SER A 204 -7.40 -23.32 8.00
CA SER A 204 -8.37 -24.11 7.24
C SER A 204 -8.12 -24.07 5.74
N LEU A 205 -8.29 -25.22 5.09
CA LEU A 205 -8.31 -25.35 3.63
C LEU A 205 -9.72 -25.16 3.03
N THR A 206 -10.76 -24.95 3.85
CA THR A 206 -12.12 -24.73 3.36
C THR A 206 -12.87 -23.71 4.20
N GLY A 207 -13.95 -23.15 3.64
CA GLY A 207 -14.82 -22.22 4.34
C GLY A 207 -14.34 -20.77 4.31
N PRO A 208 -14.92 -19.88 5.13
CA PRO A 208 -14.76 -18.43 4.98
C PRO A 208 -13.34 -17.91 5.29
N LEU A 209 -12.54 -18.69 6.03
CA LEU A 209 -11.17 -18.35 6.42
C LEU A 209 -10.10 -18.94 5.50
N ALA A 210 -10.45 -19.87 4.61
CA ALA A 210 -9.53 -20.36 3.57
C ALA A 210 -9.05 -19.19 2.70
N TRP A 211 -7.90 -19.31 2.02
CA TRP A 211 -7.34 -18.15 1.29
C TRP A 211 -8.22 -17.64 0.15
N ASP A 212 -9.10 -18.48 -0.38
CA ASP A 212 -10.13 -18.20 -1.39
C ASP A 212 -11.48 -17.80 -0.77
N GLY A 213 -11.61 -17.93 0.55
CA GLY A 213 -12.83 -17.70 1.30
C GLY A 213 -13.25 -16.22 1.38
N PHE A 214 -14.53 -16.01 1.71
CA PHE A 214 -15.13 -14.68 1.76
C PHE A 214 -14.39 -13.69 2.68
N LEU A 215 -13.94 -14.12 3.86
CA LEU A 215 -13.28 -13.21 4.81
C LEU A 215 -11.82 -12.97 4.42
N SER A 216 -11.08 -14.03 4.11
CA SER A 216 -9.64 -13.94 3.84
C SER A 216 -9.32 -13.33 2.47
N PHE A 217 -10.21 -13.49 1.49
CA PHE A 217 -10.03 -12.91 0.16
C PHE A 217 -10.84 -11.62 -0.02
N TRP A 218 -12.17 -11.70 0.01
CA TRP A 218 -13.03 -10.59 -0.42
C TRP A 218 -13.03 -9.44 0.59
N VAL A 219 -13.32 -9.71 1.87
CA VAL A 219 -13.30 -8.67 2.91
C VAL A 219 -11.92 -8.02 3.00
N LYS A 220 -10.85 -8.83 2.98
CA LYS A 220 -9.46 -8.33 2.97
C LYS A 220 -9.21 -7.35 1.81
N ASN A 221 -9.45 -7.76 0.57
CA ASN A 221 -9.15 -6.94 -0.60
C ASN A 221 -10.02 -5.68 -0.68
N ILE A 222 -11.31 -5.78 -0.33
CA ILE A 222 -12.21 -4.62 -0.26
C ILE A 222 -11.76 -3.65 0.83
N ALA A 223 -11.39 -4.14 2.01
CA ALA A 223 -10.88 -3.30 3.10
C ALA A 223 -9.62 -2.55 2.68
N ILE A 224 -8.68 -3.20 1.98
CA ILE A 224 -7.48 -2.56 1.42
C ILE A 224 -7.86 -1.49 0.39
N ALA A 225 -8.77 -1.79 -0.54
CA ALA A 225 -9.20 -0.84 -1.57
C ALA A 225 -9.83 0.41 -0.97
N VAL A 226 -10.76 0.23 -0.03
CA VAL A 226 -11.41 1.32 0.70
C VAL A 226 -10.37 2.10 1.51
N TRP A 227 -9.43 1.42 2.16
CA TRP A 227 -8.34 2.07 2.90
C TRP A 227 -7.48 2.95 2.01
N ILE A 228 -7.07 2.49 0.83
CA ILE A 228 -6.28 3.28 -0.14
C ILE A 228 -7.02 4.57 -0.53
N VAL A 229 -8.32 4.47 -0.83
CA VAL A 229 -9.13 5.64 -1.23
C VAL A 229 -9.30 6.61 -0.07
N VAL A 230 -9.73 6.14 1.09
CA VAL A 230 -10.00 6.97 2.27
C VAL A 230 -8.73 7.63 2.79
N MET A 231 -7.63 6.87 2.90
CA MET A 231 -6.34 7.43 3.29
C MET A 231 -5.79 8.38 2.24
N GLY A 232 -6.03 8.13 0.96
CA GLY A 232 -5.69 9.06 -0.10
C GLY A 232 -6.34 10.43 0.05
N VAL A 233 -7.64 10.46 0.35
CA VAL A 233 -8.38 11.70 0.59
C VAL A 233 -7.86 12.39 1.86
N ALA A 234 -7.72 11.65 2.97
CA ALA A 234 -7.24 12.20 4.24
C ALA A 234 -5.81 12.77 4.11
N LEU A 235 -4.92 12.05 3.42
CA LEU A 235 -3.56 12.47 3.15
C LEU A 235 -3.52 13.69 2.23
N GLY A 236 -4.34 13.72 1.19
CA GLY A 236 -4.48 14.88 0.32
C GLY A 236 -4.91 16.12 1.08
N GLN A 237 -5.93 16.01 1.94
CA GLN A 237 -6.37 17.10 2.81
C GLN A 237 -5.24 17.60 3.71
N ALA A 238 -4.46 16.70 4.32
CA ALA A 238 -3.33 17.07 5.17
C ALA A 238 -2.22 17.81 4.39
N VAL A 239 -1.82 17.31 3.22
CA VAL A 239 -0.79 17.90 2.36
C VAL A 239 -1.23 19.26 1.80
N TYR A 240 -2.48 19.39 1.34
CA TYR A 240 -2.98 20.68 0.84
C TYR A 240 -3.11 21.73 1.95
N ARG A 241 -3.49 21.32 3.16
CA ARG A 241 -3.53 22.23 4.33
C ARG A 241 -2.13 22.71 4.71
N GLU A 242 -1.15 21.80 4.74
CA GLU A 242 0.26 22.14 4.96
C GLU A 242 0.78 23.15 3.93
N ARG A 243 0.45 22.93 2.67
CA ARG A 243 0.82 23.85 1.58
C ARG A 243 0.22 25.25 1.76
N ALA A 244 -1.03 25.34 2.22
CA ALA A 244 -1.68 26.61 2.49
C ALA A 244 -1.02 27.35 3.66
N GLU A 245 -0.71 26.64 4.75
CA GLU A 245 0.00 27.18 5.92
C GLU A 245 1.40 27.69 5.55
N ASN A 246 2.16 26.91 4.77
CA ASN A 246 3.49 27.31 4.29
C ASN A 246 3.47 28.48 3.29
N ARG A 247 2.35 28.72 2.59
CA ARG A 247 2.20 29.88 1.71
C ARG A 247 1.82 31.16 2.45
N ALA A 248 1.12 31.06 3.58
CA ALA A 248 0.76 32.21 4.41
C ALA A 248 1.94 32.73 5.25
N ARG A 249 2.86 31.85 5.67
CA ARG A 249 4.01 32.18 6.53
C ARG A 249 5.00 33.23 5.96
N PRO A 250 5.32 33.25 4.65
CA PRO A 250 6.11 34.31 4.03
C PRO A 250 5.45 35.69 4.09
N ASP A 251 4.13 35.75 3.96
CA ASP A 251 3.40 37.03 3.95
C ASP A 251 3.37 37.65 5.36
N GLU A 252 3.22 36.83 6.41
CA GLU A 252 3.28 37.30 7.81
C GLU A 252 4.66 37.89 8.18
N LEU A 253 5.76 37.29 7.69
CA LEU A 253 7.12 37.78 7.93
C LEU A 253 7.48 39.05 7.16
N VAL A 254 6.74 39.38 6.09
CA VAL A 254 6.91 40.63 5.33
C VAL A 254 6.08 41.76 5.95
N THR A 255 5.02 41.43 6.69
CA THR A 255 4.13 42.40 7.35
C THR A 255 4.46 42.68 8.83
N ALA A 256 5.40 41.95 9.43
CA ALA A 256 5.88 42.13 10.80
C ALA A 256 7.16 42.96 10.86
#